data_AF-A0A914VRC3-F1
#
_entry.id   AF-A0A914VRC3-F1
#
_cell.length_a   1.000
_cell.length_b   1.000
_cell.length_c   1.000
_cell.angle_alpha   90.00
_cell.angle_beta   90.00
_cell.angle_gamma   90.00
#
_symmetry.space_group_name_H-M   'P 1'
#
loop_
_entity.id
_entity.type
_entity.pdbx_description
1 polymer ?
#
loop_
_entity_poly.entity_id
_entity_poly.type
_entity_poly.pdbx_seq_one_letter_code
_entity_poly.pdbx_strand_id
1 'polypeptide(L)'
;MLMILNCLLTGVIYWPVMASINTDYLPGQIVGCIYVWWCAICAVLVSLPCEFSLLDTIMVGIQMLPLWAFLLFICIAMPIRMIRGIRERRNQKTGNWIEQHKGLYQVRHVRRMIRLTMRKKSMDQDEGTAGSSRRLTNGFENVKRKIIDGNDEEKAEDEKTREDKDLDAVNEREKKILNARFYKVLPGFRYSLNILVAVTITQTAVYLLAISGFRYHTVLLDAAIRFIEALSIVMSATPHFITGNKSVPVIQIAEQLDRDTIRGYARTPIFTSIIVAYLLNLLAMLLTMRNYRKHLVYLYHGQHVKIPEYDKTKSAAAVLTSAATYIGYQLGYGIYAYFMHMFWLILIIGGIWTNIILICVYGRTDILLALLKYVVPVIVYYLVLRVGQKLLVYYFFCQKCERKTDTKVLAIDNR
;
A
#
# COMPACT_ATOMS: atom_id res chain seq x y z
N MET A 1 33.35 -4.95 9.35
CA MET A 1 33.26 -5.98 10.42
C MET A 1 32.39 -5.51 11.59
N LEU A 2 32.64 -4.34 12.20
CA LEU A 2 31.90 -3.83 13.36
C LEU A 2 30.37 -3.73 13.17
N MET A 3 29.89 -3.29 11.99
CA MET A 3 28.44 -3.20 11.73
C MET A 3 27.73 -4.56 11.77
N ILE A 4 28.38 -5.60 11.23
CA ILE A 4 27.84 -6.96 11.24
C ILE A 4 27.79 -7.48 12.68
N LEU A 5 28.84 -7.23 13.47
CA LEU A 5 28.88 -7.60 14.87
C LEU A 5 27.78 -6.89 15.68
N ASN A 6 27.54 -5.60 15.45
CA ASN A 6 26.45 -4.86 16.09
C ASN A 6 25.08 -5.43 15.74
N CYS A 7 24.86 -5.88 14.50
CA CYS A 7 23.62 -6.53 14.10
C CYS A 7 23.41 -7.84 14.89
N LEU A 8 24.45 -8.66 15.02
CA LEU A 8 24.40 -9.90 15.80
C LEU A 8 24.17 -9.63 17.29
N LEU A 9 24.89 -8.65 17.85
CA LEU A 9 24.78 -8.26 19.25
C LEU A 9 23.37 -7.76 19.59
N THR A 10 22.76 -6.98 18.70
CA THR A 10 21.37 -6.53 18.88
C THR A 10 20.41 -7.71 18.99
N GLY A 11 20.58 -8.75 18.16
CA GLY A 11 19.80 -9.98 18.25
C GLY A 11 19.96 -10.69 19.59
N VAL A 12 21.19 -10.75 20.12
CA VAL A 12 21.50 -11.36 21.42
C VAL A 12 20.91 -10.54 22.58
N ILE A 13 20.98 -9.21 22.53
CA ILE A 13 20.43 -8.32 23.57
C ILE A 13 18.92 -8.52 23.72
N TYR A 14 18.17 -8.63 22.62
CA TYR A 14 16.71 -8.82 22.68
C TYR A 14 16.26 -10.28 22.85
N TRP A 15 17.19 -11.24 22.86
CA TRP A 15 16.88 -12.65 23.02
C TRP A 15 16.13 -13.00 24.32
N PRO A 16 16.47 -12.46 25.50
CA PRO A 16 15.76 -12.77 26.75
C PRO A 16 14.27 -12.40 26.70
N VAL A 17 13.92 -11.30 26.02
CA VAL A 17 12.53 -10.90 25.80
C VAL A 17 11.78 -11.97 25.01
N MET A 18 12.37 -12.45 23.90
CA MET A 18 11.76 -13.50 23.08
C MET A 18 11.67 -14.84 23.82
N ALA A 19 12.70 -15.20 24.59
CA ALA A 19 12.70 -16.41 25.40
C ALA A 19 11.60 -16.38 26.48
N SER A 20 11.42 -15.23 27.15
CA SER A 20 10.36 -15.05 28.16
C SER A 20 8.95 -15.09 27.58
N ILE A 21 8.77 -14.68 26.32
CA ILE A 21 7.49 -14.74 25.60
C ILE A 21 7.14 -16.19 25.21
N ASN A 22 8.16 -16.97 24.81
CA ASN A 22 7.96 -18.33 24.30
C ASN A 22 7.89 -19.39 25.41
N THR A 23 8.33 -19.06 26.63
CA THR A 23 8.29 -19.97 27.76
C THR A 23 7.08 -19.67 28.63
N ASP A 24 6.31 -20.71 28.96
CA ASP A 24 5.20 -20.59 29.93
C ASP A 24 5.71 -20.55 31.38
N TYR A 25 7.02 -20.48 31.61
CA TYR A 25 7.64 -20.54 32.93
C TYR A 25 7.50 -19.21 33.68
N LEU A 26 6.81 -19.22 34.83
CA LEU A 26 6.47 -18.01 35.58
C LEU A 26 7.69 -17.15 35.97
N PRO A 27 8.79 -17.70 36.53
CA PRO A 27 9.99 -16.92 36.79
C PRO A 27 10.58 -16.29 35.53
N GLY A 28 10.55 -17.00 34.39
CA GLY A 28 11.01 -16.47 33.10
C GLY A 28 10.20 -15.27 32.64
N GLN A 29 8.88 -15.29 32.84
CA GLN A 29 7.99 -14.17 32.53
C GLN A 29 8.23 -12.96 33.45
N ILE A 30 8.48 -13.18 34.74
CA ILE A 30 8.83 -12.10 35.70
C ILE A 30 10.12 -11.41 35.29
N VAL A 31 11.18 -12.19 35.00
CA VAL A 31 12.47 -11.66 34.54
C VAL A 31 12.30 -10.91 33.22
N GLY A 32 11.50 -11.45 32.29
CA GLY A 32 11.15 -10.79 31.04
C GLY A 32 10.46 -9.44 31.23
N CYS A 33 9.48 -9.34 32.14
CA CYS A 33 8.79 -8.09 32.47
C CYS A 33 9.76 -7.03 33.00
N ILE A 34 10.60 -7.38 33.98
CA ILE A 34 11.59 -6.47 34.57
C ILE A 34 12.56 -5.99 33.49
N TYR A 35 13.05 -6.90 32.65
CA TYR A 35 13.97 -6.58 31.57
C TYR A 35 13.36 -5.63 30.53
N VAL A 36 12.11 -5.84 30.13
CA VAL A 36 11.39 -4.94 29.20
C VAL A 36 11.20 -3.56 29.82
N TRP A 37 10.82 -3.47 31.09
CA TRP A 37 10.67 -2.18 31.78
C TRP A 37 12.00 -1.44 31.89
N TRP A 38 13.08 -2.15 32.21
CA TRP A 38 14.43 -1.60 32.18
C TRP A 38 14.80 -1.05 30.80
N CYS A 39 14.57 -1.83 29.74
CA CYS A 39 14.81 -1.38 28.37
C CYS A 39 13.99 -0.14 28.00
N ALA A 40 12.72 -0.07 28.45
CA ALA A 40 11.86 1.08 28.23
C ALA A 40 12.39 2.33 28.95
N ILE A 41 12.81 2.19 30.21
CA ILE A 41 13.44 3.27 30.98
C ILE A 41 14.71 3.76 30.28
N CYS A 42 15.61 2.85 29.91
CA CYS A 42 16.83 3.19 29.19
C CYS A 42 16.53 3.89 27.86
N ALA A 43 15.55 3.40 27.09
CA ALA A 43 15.16 4.01 25.82
C ALA A 43 14.63 5.44 26.00
N VAL A 44 13.83 5.69 27.05
CA VAL A 44 13.35 7.04 27.38
C VAL A 44 14.51 7.93 27.81
N LEU A 45 15.38 7.47 28.71
CA LEU A 45 16.54 8.23 29.20
C LEU A 45 17.50 8.61 28.07
N VAL A 46 17.81 7.68 27.16
CA VAL A 46 18.67 7.93 25.99
C VAL A 46 18.01 8.88 24.99
N SER A 47 16.68 8.94 24.97
CA SER A 47 15.97 9.84 24.05
C SER A 47 15.79 11.26 24.59
N LEU A 48 16.15 11.54 25.85
CA LEU A 48 16.08 12.89 26.41
C LEU A 48 17.23 13.74 25.81
N PRO A 49 16.92 14.75 24.99
CA PRO A 49 17.95 15.62 24.42
C PRO A 49 18.62 16.45 25.53
N CYS A 50 19.96 16.50 25.58
CA CYS A 50 20.66 17.39 26.51
C CYS A 50 20.68 18.85 26.01
N GLU A 51 20.83 19.13 24.71
CA GLU A 51 20.96 20.50 24.18
C GLU A 51 20.56 20.60 22.69
N PHE A 52 19.28 20.45 22.33
CA PHE A 52 18.84 20.56 20.93
C PHE A 52 17.83 21.69 20.72
N SER A 53 17.78 22.19 19.47
CA SER A 53 16.71 23.07 19.02
C SER A 53 15.34 22.38 19.19
N LEU A 54 14.27 23.16 19.41
CA LEU A 54 12.90 22.63 19.55
C LEU A 54 12.52 21.74 18.36
N LEU A 55 12.89 22.15 17.14
CA LEU A 55 12.55 21.45 15.91
C LEU A 55 13.29 20.11 15.78
N ASP A 56 14.59 20.08 16.09
CA ASP A 56 15.35 18.83 16.10
C ASP A 56 14.82 17.86 17.17
N THR A 57 14.43 18.39 18.34
CA THR A 57 13.83 17.60 19.42
C THR A 57 12.53 16.94 18.98
N ILE A 58 11.64 17.71 18.32
CA ILE A 58 10.38 17.17 17.79
C ILE A 58 10.66 16.11 16.72
N MET A 59 11.60 16.36 15.80
CA MET A 59 11.93 15.41 14.73
C MET A 59 12.52 14.10 15.27
N VAL A 60 13.41 14.17 16.27
CA VAL A 60 13.95 12.98 16.95
C VAL A 60 12.82 12.24 17.69
N GLY A 61 11.92 12.96 18.37
CA GLY A 61 10.76 12.35 19.02
C GLY A 61 9.84 11.61 18.04
N ILE A 62 9.53 12.22 16.89
CA ILE A 62 8.75 11.58 15.81
C ILE A 62 9.49 10.36 15.26
N GLN A 63 10.82 10.44 15.10
CA GLN A 63 11.63 9.32 14.64
C GLN A 63 11.62 8.14 15.64
N MET A 64 11.61 8.41 16.95
CA MET A 64 11.58 7.40 18.02
C MET A 64 10.18 6.84 18.31
N LEU A 65 9.12 7.45 17.77
CA LEU A 65 7.73 7.08 18.03
C LEU A 65 7.43 5.58 17.81
N PRO A 66 7.87 4.91 16.72
CA PRO A 66 7.61 3.48 16.55
C PRO A 66 8.27 2.62 17.63
N LEU A 67 9.48 2.99 18.07
CA LEU A 67 10.20 2.28 19.13
C LEU A 67 9.46 2.43 20.47
N TRP A 68 9.06 3.65 20.82
CA TRP A 68 8.30 3.91 22.04
C TRP A 68 6.94 3.21 22.03
N ALA A 69 6.21 3.25 20.92
CA ALA A 69 4.92 2.57 20.79
C ALA A 69 5.07 1.05 20.96
N PHE A 70 6.12 0.45 20.40
CA PHE A 70 6.42 -0.97 20.56
C PHE A 70 6.82 -1.33 21.99
N LEU A 71 7.70 -0.54 22.61
CA LEU A 71 8.11 -0.77 24.00
C LEU A 71 6.93 -0.64 24.96
N LEU A 72 6.10 0.39 24.80
CA LEU A 72 4.87 0.57 25.57
C LEU A 72 3.92 -0.61 25.40
N PHE A 73 3.74 -1.09 24.16
CA PHE A 73 2.93 -2.28 23.88
C PHE A 73 3.45 -3.51 24.63
N ILE A 74 4.75 -3.79 24.61
CA ILE A 74 5.33 -4.94 25.32
C ILE A 74 5.25 -4.75 26.85
N CYS A 75 5.54 -3.54 27.35
CA CYS A 75 5.43 -3.20 28.77
C CYS A 75 4.04 -3.50 29.34
N ILE A 76 2.99 -3.36 28.54
CA ILE A 76 1.60 -3.68 28.93
C ILE A 76 1.27 -5.15 28.66
N ALA A 77 1.67 -5.68 27.49
CA ALA A 77 1.31 -7.03 27.07
C ALA A 77 1.93 -8.12 27.94
N MET A 78 3.18 -7.93 28.41
CA MET A 78 3.90 -8.93 29.20
C MET A 78 3.27 -9.17 30.58
N PRO A 79 2.98 -8.13 31.40
CA PRO A 79 2.23 -8.30 32.65
C PRO A 79 0.85 -8.93 32.46
N ILE A 80 0.11 -8.53 31.41
CA ILE A 80 -1.21 -9.11 31.12
C ILE A 80 -1.08 -10.61 30.83
N ARG A 81 -0.08 -11.02 30.04
CA ARG A 81 0.19 -12.44 29.76
C ARG A 81 0.57 -13.20 31.02
N MET A 82 1.42 -12.62 31.87
CA MET A 82 1.80 -13.22 33.15
C MET A 82 0.58 -13.46 34.06
N ILE A 83 -0.29 -12.45 34.22
CA ILE A 83 -1.53 -12.57 35.01
C ILE A 83 -2.46 -13.65 34.44
N ARG A 84 -2.60 -13.71 33.10
CA ARG A 84 -3.39 -14.75 32.43
C ARG A 84 -2.80 -16.14 32.65
N GLY A 85 -1.49 -16.29 32.55
CA GLY A 85 -0.79 -17.55 32.81
C GLY A 85 -1.00 -18.05 34.24
N ILE A 86 -0.95 -17.16 35.23
CA ILE A 86 -1.25 -17.51 36.64
C ILE A 86 -2.71 -17.98 36.77
N ARG A 87 -3.66 -17.26 36.16
CA ARG A 87 -5.09 -17.62 36.20
C ARG A 87 -5.35 -18.96 35.52
N GLU A 88 -4.74 -19.21 34.36
CA GLU A 88 -4.87 -20.46 33.63
C GLU A 88 -4.31 -21.65 34.41
N ARG A 89 -3.14 -21.50 35.06
CA ARG A 89 -2.58 -22.53 35.95
C ARG A 89 -3.48 -22.83 37.14
N ARG A 90 -4.14 -21.80 37.70
CA ARG A 90 -5.13 -21.97 38.77
C ARG A 90 -6.36 -22.74 38.28
N ASN A 91 -6.82 -22.43 37.07
CA ASN A 91 -7.98 -23.09 36.46
C ASN A 91 -7.68 -24.52 35.95
N GLN A 92 -6.45 -24.82 35.56
CA GLN A 92 -6.06 -26.19 35.18
C GLN A 92 -6.18 -27.16 36.36
N LYS A 93 -5.91 -26.69 37.59
CA LYS A 93 -6.15 -27.49 38.80
C LYS A 93 -7.62 -27.84 39.03
N THR A 94 -8.57 -27.12 38.39
CA THR A 94 -10.02 -27.33 38.54
C THR A 94 -10.62 -28.26 37.46
N GLY A 95 -9.82 -28.85 36.56
CA GLY A 95 -10.23 -29.99 35.74
C GLY A 95 -11.00 -29.70 34.43
N ASN A 96 -11.28 -28.44 34.07
CA ASN A 96 -12.01 -28.09 32.84
C ASN A 96 -11.15 -28.04 31.56
N TRP A 97 -10.40 -29.12 31.27
CA TRP A 97 -9.51 -29.19 30.10
C TRP A 97 -10.27 -29.05 28.75
N ILE A 98 -11.51 -29.56 28.69
CA ILE A 98 -12.36 -29.54 27.49
C ILE A 98 -12.78 -28.10 27.12
N GLU A 99 -13.04 -27.23 28.10
CA GLU A 99 -13.41 -25.84 27.83
C GLU A 99 -12.23 -25.03 27.27
N GLN A 100 -11.01 -25.32 27.75
CA GLN A 100 -9.81 -24.64 27.28
C GLN A 100 -9.55 -24.89 25.79
N HIS A 101 -9.89 -26.08 25.27
CA HIS A 101 -9.65 -26.46 23.87
C HIS A 101 -10.78 -26.05 22.92
N LYS A 102 -12.02 -25.82 23.41
CA LYS A 102 -13.14 -25.31 22.58
C LYS A 102 -12.84 -23.95 21.94
N GLY A 103 -11.97 -23.14 22.56
CA GLY A 103 -11.56 -21.83 22.05
C GLY A 103 -10.52 -21.87 20.93
N LEU A 104 -9.88 -23.02 20.67
CA LEU A 104 -8.80 -23.14 19.70
C LEU A 104 -9.28 -22.77 18.31
N TYR A 105 -8.43 -22.00 17.64
CA TYR A 105 -8.69 -21.51 16.29
C TYR A 105 -8.93 -22.67 15.30
N GLN A 106 -8.14 -23.73 15.41
CA GLN A 106 -8.25 -24.93 14.57
C GLN A 106 -9.62 -25.59 14.71
N VAL A 107 -10.11 -25.77 15.94
CA VAL A 107 -11.44 -26.36 16.21
C VAL A 107 -12.54 -25.50 15.61
N ARG A 108 -12.46 -24.16 15.78
CA ARG A 108 -13.43 -23.24 15.17
C ARG A 108 -13.39 -23.27 13.64
N HIS A 109 -12.19 -23.38 13.05
CA HIS A 109 -12.00 -23.45 11.61
C HIS A 109 -12.61 -24.74 11.03
N VAL A 110 -12.27 -25.90 11.60
CA VAL A 110 -12.82 -27.21 11.17
C VAL A 110 -14.34 -27.23 11.34
N ARG A 111 -14.87 -26.77 12.48
CA ARG A 111 -16.33 -26.70 12.71
C ARG A 111 -17.03 -25.80 11.70
N ARG A 112 -16.36 -24.73 11.22
CA ARG A 112 -16.92 -23.90 10.14
C ARG A 112 -16.90 -24.64 8.81
N MET A 113 -15.81 -25.33 8.47
CA MET A 113 -15.71 -26.11 7.24
C MET A 113 -16.80 -27.18 7.16
N ILE A 114 -17.03 -27.92 8.26
CA ILE A 114 -18.11 -28.92 8.34
C ILE A 114 -19.48 -28.26 8.15
N ARG A 115 -19.76 -27.14 8.84
CA ARG A 115 -21.03 -26.42 8.69
C ARG A 115 -21.27 -25.89 7.28
N LEU A 116 -20.24 -25.39 6.61
CA LEU A 116 -20.34 -24.92 5.23
C LEU A 116 -20.62 -26.07 4.26
N THR A 117 -20.00 -27.24 4.50
CA THR A 117 -20.22 -28.44 3.70
C THR A 117 -21.66 -28.96 3.85
N MET A 118 -22.18 -28.98 5.09
CA MET A 118 -23.56 -29.37 5.37
C MET A 118 -24.58 -28.41 4.73
N ARG A 119 -24.33 -27.09 4.80
CA ARG A 119 -25.20 -26.08 4.19
C ARG A 119 -25.19 -26.12 2.67
N LYS A 120 -24.03 -26.40 2.05
CA LYS A 120 -23.95 -26.58 0.60
C LYS A 120 -24.79 -27.78 0.17
N LYS A 121 -24.67 -28.90 0.88
CA LYS A 121 -25.45 -30.12 0.61
C LYS A 121 -26.97 -29.88 0.75
N SER A 122 -27.41 -29.07 1.71
CA SER A 122 -28.84 -28.74 1.83
C SER A 122 -29.34 -27.85 0.69
N MET A 123 -28.54 -26.87 0.25
CA MET A 123 -28.90 -26.01 -0.90
C MET A 123 -28.97 -26.79 -2.21
N ASP A 124 -28.03 -27.72 -2.45
CA ASP A 124 -28.05 -28.57 -3.64
C ASP A 124 -29.28 -29.50 -3.65
N GLN A 125 -29.76 -29.92 -2.47
CA GLN A 125 -30.97 -30.75 -2.31
C GLN A 125 -32.25 -29.94 -2.55
N ASP A 126 -32.30 -28.69 -2.09
CA ASP A 126 -33.44 -27.79 -2.29
C ASP A 126 -33.52 -27.24 -3.72
N GLU A 127 -32.40 -27.00 -4.41
CA GLU A 127 -32.41 -26.59 -5.82
C GLU A 127 -32.92 -27.72 -6.74
N GLY A 128 -32.64 -28.98 -6.40
CA GLY A 128 -33.18 -30.14 -7.10
C GLY A 128 -34.71 -30.24 -7.04
N THR A 129 -35.33 -29.88 -5.92
CA THR A 129 -36.80 -29.89 -5.74
C THR A 129 -37.48 -28.59 -6.18
N ALA A 130 -36.85 -27.43 -5.96
CA ALA A 130 -37.42 -26.14 -6.33
C ALA A 130 -37.29 -25.81 -7.84
N GLY A 131 -36.26 -26.32 -8.52
CA GLY A 131 -36.06 -26.14 -9.96
C GLY A 131 -37.18 -26.74 -10.82
N SER A 132 -37.89 -27.76 -10.31
CA SER A 132 -39.03 -28.37 -10.99
C SER A 132 -40.36 -27.62 -10.76
N SER A 133 -40.47 -26.81 -9.71
CA SER A 133 -41.75 -26.18 -9.31
C SER A 133 -41.82 -24.68 -9.64
N ARG A 134 -40.69 -23.96 -9.67
CA ARG A 134 -40.65 -22.51 -9.98
C ARG A 134 -40.73 -22.16 -11.47
N ARG A 135 -40.59 -23.11 -12.40
CA ARG A 135 -40.83 -22.85 -13.84
C ARG A 135 -42.31 -22.68 -14.20
N LEU A 136 -43.25 -23.03 -13.31
CA LEU A 136 -44.68 -22.94 -13.61
C LEU A 136 -45.39 -21.73 -12.99
N THR A 137 -44.85 -21.13 -11.92
CA THR A 137 -45.58 -20.08 -11.16
C THR A 137 -45.14 -18.65 -11.46
N ASN A 138 -43.88 -18.41 -11.81
CA ASN A 138 -43.36 -17.04 -12.03
C ASN A 138 -43.73 -16.42 -13.40
N GLY A 139 -44.36 -17.18 -14.30
CA GLY A 139 -44.87 -16.65 -15.58
C GLY A 139 -46.16 -15.84 -15.46
N PHE A 140 -46.97 -16.07 -14.42
CA PHE A 140 -48.31 -15.50 -14.32
C PHE A 140 -48.41 -14.21 -13.48
N GLU A 141 -47.54 -14.00 -12.49
CA GLU A 141 -47.63 -12.81 -11.63
C GLU A 141 -46.99 -11.54 -12.22
N ASN A 142 -46.00 -11.68 -13.12
CA ASN A 142 -45.35 -10.54 -13.75
C ASN A 142 -46.19 -9.87 -14.87
N VAL A 143 -47.26 -10.54 -15.35
CA VAL A 143 -48.18 -9.97 -16.35
C VAL A 143 -49.27 -9.12 -15.69
N LYS A 144 -49.68 -9.46 -14.46
CA LYS A 144 -50.82 -8.80 -13.79
C LYS A 144 -50.48 -7.44 -13.18
N ARG A 145 -49.19 -7.13 -13.02
CA ARG A 145 -48.73 -5.88 -12.35
C ARG A 145 -48.31 -4.76 -13.30
N LYS A 146 -48.50 -4.93 -14.62
CA LYS A 146 -48.05 -3.98 -15.65
C LYS A 146 -49.15 -3.19 -16.36
N ILE A 147 -50.41 -3.31 -15.93
CA ILE A 147 -51.60 -2.78 -16.65
C ILE A 147 -52.33 -1.67 -15.89
N ILE A 148 -52.06 -1.45 -14.60
CA ILE A 148 -52.83 -0.50 -13.79
C ILE A 148 -51.86 0.55 -13.26
N ASP A 149 -52.21 1.81 -13.51
CA ASP A 149 -51.57 3.06 -13.08
C ASP A 149 -50.54 3.64 -14.06
N GLY A 150 -51.05 4.50 -14.95
CA GLY A 150 -50.33 5.65 -15.45
C GLY A 150 -50.96 6.92 -14.86
N ASN A 151 -50.16 7.91 -14.48
CA ASN A 151 -50.62 9.29 -14.39
C ASN A 151 -49.47 10.29 -14.33
N ASP A 152 -49.65 11.40 -15.05
CA ASP A 152 -48.66 12.40 -15.46
C ASP A 152 -48.06 13.31 -14.35
N GLU A 153 -48.18 12.95 -13.06
CA GLU A 153 -47.40 13.58 -11.97
C GLU A 153 -45.98 12.96 -11.83
N GLU A 154 -45.76 11.81 -12.47
CA GLU A 154 -44.53 11.01 -12.39
C GLU A 154 -43.28 11.72 -12.93
N LYS A 155 -43.41 12.70 -13.84
CA LYS A 155 -42.24 13.29 -14.53
C LYS A 155 -41.39 14.24 -13.69
N ALA A 156 -41.98 14.93 -12.70
CA ALA A 156 -41.23 15.86 -11.84
C ALA A 156 -40.61 15.15 -10.63
N GLU A 157 -41.28 14.11 -10.09
CA GLU A 157 -40.67 13.21 -9.11
C GLU A 157 -39.61 12.31 -9.76
N ASP A 158 -39.78 11.88 -11.01
CA ASP A 158 -38.79 11.04 -11.71
C ASP A 158 -37.45 11.75 -11.94
N GLU A 159 -37.43 13.07 -12.17
CA GLU A 159 -36.18 13.79 -12.42
C GLU A 159 -35.36 13.95 -11.14
N LYS A 160 -36.01 14.25 -10.00
CA LYS A 160 -35.35 14.29 -8.69
C LYS A 160 -34.94 12.89 -8.21
N THR A 161 -35.77 11.88 -8.50
CA THR A 161 -35.45 10.47 -8.22
C THR A 161 -34.31 9.94 -9.09
N ARG A 162 -34.08 10.51 -10.29
CA ARG A 162 -32.94 10.15 -11.14
C ARG A 162 -31.62 10.70 -10.61
N GLU A 163 -31.57 11.95 -10.14
CA GLU A 163 -30.35 12.51 -9.54
C GLU A 163 -29.96 11.76 -8.26
N ASP A 164 -30.92 11.44 -7.39
CA ASP A 164 -30.65 10.66 -6.17
C ASP A 164 -30.19 9.23 -6.50
N LYS A 165 -30.76 8.59 -7.54
CA LYS A 165 -30.33 7.27 -8.02
C LYS A 165 -28.92 7.29 -8.61
N ASP A 166 -28.53 8.34 -9.33
CA ASP A 166 -27.19 8.47 -9.88
C ASP A 166 -26.13 8.72 -8.79
N LEU A 167 -26.46 9.55 -7.78
CA LEU A 167 -25.60 9.76 -6.61
C LEU A 167 -25.41 8.47 -5.80
N ASP A 168 -26.47 7.70 -5.62
CA ASP A 168 -26.43 6.39 -4.97
C ASP A 168 -25.64 5.36 -5.79
N ALA A 169 -25.76 5.37 -7.12
CA ALA A 169 -24.99 4.49 -7.99
C ALA A 169 -23.48 4.82 -7.96
N VAL A 170 -23.10 6.10 -7.89
CA VAL A 170 -21.71 6.53 -7.70
C VAL A 170 -21.22 6.09 -6.31
N ASN A 171 -21.97 6.37 -5.25
CA ASN A 171 -21.63 5.95 -3.88
C ASN A 171 -21.53 4.42 -3.75
N GLU A 172 -22.36 3.66 -4.45
CA GLU A 172 -22.32 2.20 -4.45
C GLU A 172 -21.13 1.68 -5.26
N ARG A 173 -20.78 2.32 -6.39
CA ARG A 173 -19.54 2.03 -7.13
C ARG A 173 -18.30 2.33 -6.29
N GLU A 174 -18.27 3.47 -5.61
CA GLU A 174 -17.18 3.83 -4.71
C GLU A 174 -17.10 2.85 -3.55
N LYS A 175 -18.22 2.55 -2.86
CA LYS A 175 -18.26 1.52 -1.81
C LYS A 175 -17.86 0.15 -2.34
N LYS A 176 -18.22 -0.22 -3.58
CA LYS A 176 -17.77 -1.48 -4.20
C LYS A 176 -16.28 -1.45 -4.48
N ILE A 177 -15.73 -0.34 -4.98
CA ILE A 177 -14.30 -0.17 -5.22
C ILE A 177 -13.53 -0.15 -3.91
N LEU A 178 -14.01 0.56 -2.89
CA LEU A 178 -13.45 0.59 -1.54
C LEU A 178 -13.55 -0.80 -0.90
N ASN A 179 -14.70 -1.47 -0.93
CA ASN A 179 -14.85 -2.81 -0.34
C ASN A 179 -14.11 -3.91 -1.12
N ALA A 180 -13.89 -3.73 -2.43
CA ALA A 180 -13.09 -4.62 -3.25
C ALA A 180 -11.58 -4.31 -3.15
N ARG A 181 -11.19 -3.04 -2.98
CA ARG A 181 -9.79 -2.60 -2.84
C ARG A 181 -9.29 -2.78 -1.42
N PHE A 182 -10.06 -2.38 -0.43
CA PHE A 182 -9.68 -2.42 0.98
C PHE A 182 -9.98 -3.78 1.62
N TYR A 183 -9.23 -4.03 2.69
CA TYR A 183 -9.08 -5.31 3.32
C TYR A 183 -10.39 -5.81 3.95
N LYS A 184 -11.20 -6.62 3.24
CA LYS A 184 -12.41 -7.24 3.82
C LYS A 184 -12.04 -8.22 4.91
N VAL A 185 -12.19 -7.89 6.19
CA VAL A 185 -11.85 -8.81 7.31
C VAL A 185 -12.58 -10.14 7.11
N LEU A 186 -11.81 -11.23 7.00
CA LEU A 186 -12.37 -12.58 6.94
C LEU A 186 -12.41 -13.09 8.38
N PRO A 187 -13.59 -13.22 9.01
CA PRO A 187 -13.67 -13.62 10.41
C PRO A 187 -12.99 -14.98 10.56
N GLY A 188 -12.09 -15.13 11.52
CA GLY A 188 -11.38 -16.40 11.71
C GLY A 188 -10.39 -16.74 10.59
N PHE A 189 -9.86 -15.78 9.84
CA PHE A 189 -8.58 -15.93 9.16
C PHE A 189 -7.47 -15.38 10.05
N ARG A 190 -6.32 -16.07 10.12
CA ARG A 190 -5.13 -15.59 10.82
C ARG A 190 -3.97 -15.53 9.85
N TYR A 191 -3.24 -14.42 9.88
CA TYR A 191 -2.00 -14.28 9.15
C TYR A 191 -0.91 -15.16 9.75
N SER A 192 0.01 -15.61 8.89
CA SER A 192 1.26 -16.16 9.39
C SER A 192 2.04 -15.08 10.14
N LEU A 193 2.80 -15.48 11.16
CA LEU A 193 3.63 -14.53 11.89
C LEU A 193 4.63 -13.85 10.95
N ASN A 194 5.23 -14.62 10.04
CA ASN A 194 6.26 -14.13 9.11
C ASN A 194 5.75 -12.99 8.22
N ILE A 195 4.54 -13.06 7.65
CA ILE A 195 4.03 -11.97 6.81
C ILE A 195 3.70 -10.73 7.64
N LEU A 196 3.14 -10.91 8.85
CA LEU A 196 2.81 -9.79 9.73
C LEU A 196 4.07 -9.07 10.18
N VAL A 197 5.09 -9.82 10.57
CA VAL A 197 6.41 -9.29 10.95
C VAL A 197 7.07 -8.60 9.76
N ALA A 198 7.09 -9.23 8.57
CA ALA A 198 7.68 -8.65 7.37
C ALA A 198 7.03 -7.30 7.01
N VAL A 199 5.70 -7.23 6.99
CA VAL A 199 4.97 -6.00 6.68
C VAL A 199 5.21 -4.92 7.74
N THR A 200 5.17 -5.28 9.02
CA THR A 200 5.36 -4.31 10.12
C THR A 200 6.78 -3.75 10.12
N ILE A 201 7.81 -4.60 10.01
CA ILE A 201 9.20 -4.16 9.99
C ILE A 201 9.48 -3.30 8.75
N THR A 202 8.97 -3.71 7.58
CA THR A 202 9.14 -2.94 6.35
C THR A 202 8.51 -1.56 6.47
N GLN A 203 7.29 -1.48 7.01
CA GLN A 203 6.61 -0.20 7.21
C GLN A 203 7.35 0.71 8.21
N THR A 204 7.87 0.14 9.31
CA THR A 204 8.68 0.89 10.28
C THR A 204 9.97 1.41 9.64
N ALA A 205 10.65 0.59 8.85
CA ALA A 205 11.87 1.01 8.16
C ALA A 205 11.61 2.13 7.14
N VAL A 206 10.56 2.00 6.32
CA VAL A 206 10.16 3.04 5.35
C VAL A 206 9.71 4.33 6.05
N TYR A 207 9.04 4.23 7.20
CA TYR A 207 8.73 5.39 8.04
C TYR A 207 9.99 6.12 8.51
N LEU A 208 10.97 5.38 9.06
CA LEU A 208 12.22 5.97 9.52
C LEU A 208 13.00 6.63 8.37
N LEU A 209 13.00 6.01 7.18
CA LEU A 209 13.59 6.58 5.98
C LEU A 209 12.86 7.84 5.50
N ALA A 210 11.53 7.90 5.61
CA ALA A 210 10.77 9.09 5.25
C ALA A 210 11.10 10.27 6.18
N ILE A 211 11.05 10.06 7.50
CA ILE A 211 11.39 11.10 8.49
C ILE A 211 12.86 11.54 8.37
N SER A 212 13.78 10.59 8.23
CA SER A 212 15.19 10.90 7.98
C SER A 212 15.37 11.65 6.66
N GLY A 213 14.62 11.25 5.64
CA GLY A 213 14.57 11.89 4.34
C GLY A 213 14.20 13.37 4.46
N PHE A 214 13.16 13.71 5.22
CA PHE A 214 12.79 15.12 5.47
C PHE A 214 13.96 15.92 6.03
N ARG A 215 14.62 15.41 7.08
CA ARG A 215 15.74 16.10 7.74
C ARG A 215 16.97 16.25 6.84
N TYR A 216 17.37 15.19 6.13
CA TYR A 216 18.54 15.25 5.26
C TYR A 216 18.31 16.16 4.05
N HIS A 217 17.11 16.12 3.45
CA HIS A 217 16.81 16.95 2.29
C HIS A 217 16.73 18.44 2.67
N THR A 218 16.24 18.81 3.86
CA THR A 218 16.26 20.21 4.28
C THR A 218 17.68 20.75 4.37
N VAL A 219 18.59 20.00 5.02
CA VAL A 219 19.99 20.41 5.17
C VAL A 219 20.69 20.45 3.82
N LEU A 220 20.48 19.43 2.97
CA LEU A 220 21.07 19.35 1.64
C LEU A 220 20.59 20.49 0.73
N LEU A 221 19.30 20.81 0.74
CA LEU A 221 18.74 21.91 -0.05
C LEU A 221 19.28 23.26 0.43
N ASP A 222 19.38 23.48 1.74
CA ASP A 222 19.93 24.73 2.26
C ASP A 222 21.41 24.89 1.92
N ALA A 223 22.19 23.80 1.96
CA ALA A 223 23.56 23.80 1.50
C ALA A 223 23.68 24.08 -0.01
N ALA A 224 22.83 23.45 -0.82
CA ALA A 224 22.80 23.66 -2.27
C ALA A 224 22.41 25.10 -2.65
N ILE A 225 21.41 25.67 -1.98
CA ILE A 225 20.99 27.07 -2.19
C ILE A 225 22.13 28.02 -1.85
N ARG A 226 22.77 27.86 -0.68
CA ARG A 226 23.93 28.69 -0.29
C ARG A 226 25.09 28.56 -1.27
N PHE A 227 25.33 27.36 -1.80
CA PHE A 227 26.36 27.15 -2.81
C PHE A 227 26.04 27.87 -4.13
N ILE A 228 24.79 27.81 -4.59
CA ILE A 228 24.33 28.53 -5.78
C ILE A 228 24.46 30.05 -5.58
N GLU A 229 24.10 30.56 -4.39
CA GLU A 229 24.27 31.98 -4.04
C GLU A 229 25.74 32.39 -4.08
N ALA A 230 26.64 31.62 -3.46
CA ALA A 230 28.08 31.90 -3.49
C ALA A 230 28.63 31.90 -4.93
N LEU A 231 28.20 30.94 -5.75
CA LEU A 231 28.58 30.88 -7.15
C LEU A 231 28.08 32.10 -7.95
N SER A 232 26.86 32.56 -7.66
CA SER A 232 26.28 33.74 -8.32
C SER A 232 27.08 35.01 -8.05
N ILE A 233 27.58 35.18 -6.82
CA ILE A 233 28.44 36.31 -6.42
C ILE A 233 29.76 36.25 -7.19
N VAL A 234 30.40 35.07 -7.26
CA VAL A 234 31.67 34.88 -7.98
C VAL A 234 31.52 35.16 -9.48
N MET A 235 30.43 34.71 -10.10
CA MET A 235 30.14 34.97 -11.51
C MET A 235 29.85 36.46 -11.78
N SER A 236 29.19 37.15 -10.86
CA SER A 236 28.94 38.60 -10.98
C SER A 236 30.22 39.43 -10.86
N ALA A 237 31.20 38.95 -10.09
CA ALA A 237 32.47 39.63 -9.87
C ALA A 237 33.49 39.42 -11.00
N THR A 238 33.20 38.59 -12.02
CA THR A 238 34.11 38.34 -13.14
C THR A 238 33.68 39.17 -14.38
N PRO A 239 34.26 40.37 -14.61
CA PRO A 239 33.81 41.30 -15.64
C PRO A 239 34.03 40.83 -17.10
N HIS A 240 34.73 39.72 -17.33
CA HIS A 240 35.10 39.25 -18.66
C HIS A 240 34.07 38.36 -19.39
N PHE A 241 33.00 37.92 -18.73
CA PHE A 241 31.92 37.17 -19.41
C PHE A 241 30.81 38.04 -20.01
N ILE A 242 30.92 39.37 -19.92
CA ILE A 242 30.01 40.32 -20.57
C ILE A 242 30.55 40.65 -21.97
N THR A 243 30.62 39.67 -22.86
CA THR A 243 30.90 39.90 -24.27
C THR A 243 29.59 39.87 -25.06
N GLY A 244 29.05 41.08 -25.31
CA GLY A 244 28.04 41.32 -26.34
C GLY A 244 26.62 41.56 -25.84
N ASN A 245 26.29 42.82 -25.49
CA ASN A 245 25.01 43.56 -25.56
C ASN A 245 23.63 42.87 -25.31
N LYS A 246 23.60 41.64 -24.85
CA LYS A 246 22.41 40.93 -24.38
C LYS A 246 22.73 40.48 -22.97
N SER A 247 22.35 41.30 -22.00
CA SER A 247 22.35 40.92 -20.58
C SER A 247 21.71 39.53 -20.46
N VAL A 248 22.46 38.57 -19.90
CA VAL A 248 21.97 37.22 -19.71
C VAL A 248 20.78 37.29 -18.75
N PRO A 249 19.56 36.89 -19.17
CA PRO A 249 18.32 37.11 -18.41
C PRO A 249 18.26 36.36 -17.07
N VAL A 250 19.21 35.47 -16.80
CA VAL A 250 19.24 34.63 -15.60
C VAL A 250 19.50 35.46 -14.32
N ILE A 251 20.32 36.51 -14.40
CA ILE A 251 20.68 37.32 -13.23
C ILE A 251 19.51 38.21 -12.78
N GLN A 252 18.77 38.80 -13.74
CA GLN A 252 17.60 39.63 -13.44
C GLN A 252 16.41 38.83 -12.85
N ILE A 253 16.26 37.57 -13.27
CA ILE A 253 15.21 36.67 -12.74
C ILE A 253 15.47 36.30 -11.27
N ALA A 254 16.74 36.14 -10.88
CA ALA A 254 17.13 35.85 -9.50
C ALA A 254 17.03 37.07 -8.58
N GLU A 255 17.18 38.29 -9.12
CA GLU A 255 17.07 39.53 -8.37
C GLU A 255 15.61 39.93 -8.08
N GLN A 256 14.67 39.55 -8.96
CA GLN A 256 13.24 39.81 -8.76
C GLN A 256 12.51 38.77 -7.90
N LEU A 257 13.03 37.55 -7.78
CA LEU A 257 12.34 36.51 -7.03
C LEU A 257 12.85 36.45 -5.59
N ASP A 258 11.94 36.76 -4.65
CA ASP A 258 12.23 36.69 -3.23
C ASP A 258 12.80 35.31 -2.83
N ARG A 259 13.90 35.32 -2.07
CA ARG A 259 14.70 34.12 -1.77
C ARG A 259 13.88 33.04 -1.08
N ASP A 260 12.97 33.47 -0.20
CA ASP A 260 12.10 32.56 0.53
C ASP A 260 11.11 31.86 -0.39
N THR A 261 10.73 32.51 -1.49
CA THR A 261 9.87 31.94 -2.51
C THR A 261 10.60 30.84 -3.30
N ILE A 262 11.85 31.07 -3.72
CA ILE A 262 12.69 30.04 -4.39
C ILE A 262 12.85 28.81 -3.50
N ARG A 263 13.20 29.04 -2.23
CA ARG A 263 13.37 27.98 -1.24
C ARG A 263 12.08 27.19 -1.02
N GLY A 264 10.94 27.87 -0.92
CA GLY A 264 9.62 27.23 -0.83
C GLY A 264 9.33 26.35 -2.04
N TYR A 265 9.61 26.85 -3.25
CA TYR A 265 9.37 26.10 -4.49
C TYR A 265 10.28 24.89 -4.67
N ALA A 266 11.54 24.95 -4.24
CA ALA A 266 12.45 23.80 -4.30
C ALA A 266 12.07 22.72 -3.28
N ARG A 267 11.60 23.11 -2.08
CA ARG A 267 11.25 22.19 -0.99
C ARG A 267 9.94 21.44 -1.24
N THR A 268 8.93 22.12 -1.78
CA THR A 268 7.58 21.56 -1.99
C THR A 268 7.54 20.24 -2.79
N PRO A 269 8.17 20.11 -3.98
CA PRO A 269 8.14 18.87 -4.75
C PRO A 269 8.86 17.72 -4.03
N ILE A 270 9.92 18.01 -3.27
CA ILE A 270 10.65 17.00 -2.50
C ILE A 270 9.78 16.49 -1.34
N PHE A 271 9.16 17.37 -0.57
CA PHE A 271 8.29 16.94 0.53
C PHE A 271 7.06 16.19 0.05
N THR A 272 6.40 16.68 -1.00
CA THR A 272 5.26 15.99 -1.59
C THR A 272 5.65 14.61 -2.13
N SER A 273 6.81 14.48 -2.77
CA SER A 273 7.30 13.19 -3.25
C SER A 273 7.57 12.18 -2.13
N ILE A 274 8.15 12.61 -1.00
CA ILE A 274 8.43 11.76 0.16
C ILE A 274 7.12 11.23 0.75
N ILE A 275 6.12 12.11 0.93
CA ILE A 275 4.80 11.74 1.47
C ILE A 275 4.09 10.76 0.53
N VAL A 276 4.03 11.09 -0.76
CA VAL A 276 3.35 10.24 -1.76
C VAL A 276 4.05 8.90 -1.90
N ALA A 277 5.38 8.86 -1.93
CA ALA A 277 6.15 7.61 -1.98
C ALA A 277 5.90 6.72 -0.75
N TYR A 278 5.83 7.32 0.45
CA TYR A 278 5.46 6.62 1.67
C TYR A 278 4.05 6.02 1.59
N LEU A 279 3.06 6.79 1.16
CA LEU A 279 1.67 6.34 1.02
C LEU A 279 1.52 5.23 -0.03
N LEU A 280 2.22 5.33 -1.16
CA LEU A 280 2.25 4.28 -2.18
C LEU A 280 2.85 2.98 -1.63
N ASN A 281 3.89 3.06 -0.81
CA ASN A 281 4.49 1.89 -0.17
C ASN A 281 3.53 1.24 0.83
N LEU A 282 2.89 2.06 1.68
CA LEU A 282 1.86 1.59 2.61
C LEU A 282 0.72 0.88 1.87
N LEU A 283 0.24 1.46 0.77
CA LEU A 283 -0.80 0.84 -0.06
C LEU A 283 -0.32 -0.48 -0.68
N ALA A 284 0.91 -0.54 -1.17
CA ALA A 284 1.50 -1.76 -1.72
C ALA A 284 1.58 -2.89 -0.65
N MET A 285 1.92 -2.55 0.59
CA MET A 285 1.96 -3.51 1.70
C MET A 285 0.55 -4.02 2.07
N LEU A 286 -0.45 -3.13 2.10
CA LEU A 286 -1.86 -3.52 2.32
C LEU A 286 -2.38 -4.43 1.19
N LEU A 287 -2.03 -4.14 -0.05
CA LEU A 287 -2.36 -4.98 -1.21
C LEU A 287 -1.65 -6.34 -1.12
N THR A 288 -0.40 -6.37 -0.67
CA THR A 288 0.35 -7.61 -0.44
C THR A 288 -0.34 -8.48 0.61
N MET A 289 -0.78 -7.90 1.74
CA MET A 289 -1.55 -8.60 2.77
C MET A 289 -2.88 -9.16 2.26
N ARG A 290 -3.57 -8.41 1.39
CA ARG A 290 -4.82 -8.84 0.76
C ARG A 290 -4.58 -10.02 -0.20
N ASN A 291 -3.58 -9.89 -1.07
CA ASN A 291 -3.24 -10.91 -2.06
C ASN A 291 -2.72 -12.17 -1.36
N TYR A 292 -1.84 -12.03 -0.37
CA TYR A 292 -1.35 -13.15 0.44
C TYR A 292 -2.50 -13.97 1.02
N ARG A 293 -3.49 -13.31 1.64
CA ARG A 293 -4.67 -13.99 2.16
C ARG A 293 -5.45 -14.73 1.06
N LYS A 294 -5.69 -14.08 -0.08
CA LYS A 294 -6.42 -14.68 -1.20
C LYS A 294 -5.71 -15.93 -1.71
N HIS A 295 -4.39 -15.87 -1.88
CA HIS A 295 -3.57 -17.00 -2.31
C HIS A 295 -3.54 -18.12 -1.26
N LEU A 296 -3.46 -17.78 0.04
CA LEU A 296 -3.48 -18.78 1.10
C LEU A 296 -4.83 -19.54 1.15
N VAL A 297 -5.94 -18.84 0.93
CA VAL A 297 -7.27 -19.47 0.85
C VAL A 297 -7.38 -20.38 -0.37
N TYR A 298 -6.88 -19.97 -1.54
CA TYR A 298 -6.84 -20.85 -2.72
C TYR A 298 -5.98 -22.09 -2.48
N LEU A 299 -4.84 -21.92 -1.80
CA LEU A 299 -3.98 -23.03 -1.44
C LEU A 299 -4.70 -24.02 -0.52
N TYR A 300 -5.44 -23.55 0.49
CA TYR A 300 -6.26 -24.42 1.34
C TYR A 300 -7.39 -25.15 0.61
N HIS A 301 -7.87 -24.60 -0.51
CA HIS A 301 -8.85 -25.26 -1.36
C HIS A 301 -8.25 -26.20 -2.42
N GLY A 302 -6.91 -26.35 -2.46
CA GLY A 302 -6.24 -27.12 -3.51
C GLY A 302 -6.37 -26.52 -4.91
N GLN A 303 -6.71 -25.22 -5.00
CA GLN A 303 -6.86 -24.52 -6.28
C GLN A 303 -5.50 -23.96 -6.72
N HIS A 304 -4.80 -24.73 -7.57
CA HIS A 304 -3.46 -24.37 -8.05
C HIS A 304 -3.46 -23.42 -9.27
N VAL A 305 -4.61 -23.10 -9.86
CA VAL A 305 -4.74 -22.33 -11.11
C VAL A 305 -3.99 -20.98 -11.12
N LYS A 306 -3.69 -20.41 -9.95
CA LYS A 306 -3.01 -19.10 -9.80
C LYS A 306 -1.75 -19.13 -8.95
N ILE A 307 -1.29 -20.31 -8.55
CA ILE A 307 -0.09 -20.46 -7.73
C ILE A 307 0.93 -21.19 -8.62
N PRO A 308 2.12 -20.63 -8.85
CA PRO A 308 3.13 -21.33 -9.63
C PRO A 308 3.38 -22.71 -9.00
N GLU A 309 3.44 -23.75 -9.84
CA GLU A 309 3.66 -25.11 -9.37
C GLU A 309 4.94 -25.16 -8.52
N TYR A 310 4.87 -25.94 -7.46
CA TYR A 310 6.03 -26.19 -6.63
C TYR A 310 7.08 -26.90 -7.47
N ASP A 311 8.22 -26.24 -7.64
CA ASP A 311 9.35 -26.79 -8.36
C ASP A 311 9.94 -27.97 -7.57
N LYS A 312 9.59 -29.18 -8.02
CA LYS A 312 10.02 -30.45 -7.41
C LYS A 312 11.54 -30.64 -7.43
N THR A 313 12.27 -29.87 -8.22
CA THR A 313 13.74 -29.94 -8.28
C THR A 313 14.41 -29.26 -7.10
N LYS A 314 13.70 -28.40 -6.36
CA LYS A 314 14.27 -27.67 -5.22
C LYS A 314 14.41 -28.58 -4.00
N SER A 315 15.62 -28.61 -3.44
CA SER A 315 15.90 -29.32 -2.19
C SER A 315 15.10 -28.74 -1.03
N ALA A 316 14.77 -29.58 -0.03
CA ALA A 316 14.10 -29.13 1.20
C ALA A 316 14.87 -28.02 1.92
N ALA A 317 16.21 -28.08 1.86
CA ALA A 317 17.08 -27.03 2.40
C ALA A 317 16.86 -25.69 1.68
N ALA A 318 16.79 -25.68 0.35
CA ALA A 318 16.54 -24.45 -0.41
C ALA A 318 15.17 -23.83 -0.07
N VAL A 319 14.14 -24.66 0.12
CA VAL A 319 12.81 -24.18 0.57
C VAL A 319 12.90 -23.56 1.96
N LEU A 320 13.56 -24.23 2.91
CA LEU A 320 13.71 -23.73 4.27
C LEU A 320 14.50 -22.41 4.30
N THR A 321 15.60 -22.32 3.57
CA THR A 321 16.39 -21.08 3.45
C THR A 321 15.57 -19.97 2.82
N SER A 322 14.75 -20.25 1.80
CA SER A 322 13.85 -19.25 1.19
C SER A 322 12.80 -18.74 2.17
N ALA A 323 12.27 -19.62 3.03
CA ALA A 323 11.31 -19.25 4.06
C ALA A 323 11.96 -18.39 5.16
N ALA A 324 13.19 -18.71 5.55
CA ALA A 324 13.95 -17.96 6.56
C ALA A 324 14.37 -16.56 6.06
N THR A 325 14.71 -16.44 4.77
CA THR A 325 15.18 -15.19 4.14
C THR A 325 14.04 -14.29 3.66
N TYR A 326 12.80 -14.78 3.64
CA TYR A 326 11.62 -14.04 3.16
C TYR A 326 11.48 -12.64 3.77
N ILE A 327 11.66 -12.51 5.09
CA ILE A 327 11.52 -11.22 5.80
C ILE A 327 12.56 -10.22 5.29
N GLY A 328 13.80 -10.67 5.08
CA GLY A 328 14.88 -9.83 4.57
C GLY A 328 14.62 -9.36 3.13
N TYR A 329 14.12 -10.25 2.27
CA TYR A 329 13.74 -9.87 0.91
C TYR A 329 12.59 -8.85 0.91
N GLN A 330 11.54 -9.07 1.70
CA GLN A 330 10.42 -8.12 1.76
C GLN A 330 10.85 -6.74 2.23
N LEU A 331 11.73 -6.69 3.25
CA LEU A 331 12.30 -5.45 3.75
C LEU A 331 13.13 -4.74 2.66
N GLY A 332 14.04 -5.46 2.02
CA GLY A 332 14.91 -4.92 0.98
C GLY A 332 14.11 -4.37 -0.21
N TYR A 333 13.15 -5.13 -0.74
CA TYR A 333 12.30 -4.68 -1.83
C TYR A 333 11.39 -3.53 -1.43
N GLY A 334 10.88 -3.51 -0.20
CA GLY A 334 10.08 -2.40 0.31
C GLY A 334 10.87 -1.10 0.38
N ILE A 335 12.10 -1.15 0.89
CA ILE A 335 13.00 0.01 0.93
C ILE A 335 13.37 0.47 -0.48
N TYR A 336 13.76 -0.48 -1.35
CA TYR A 336 14.12 -0.18 -2.73
C TYR A 336 12.96 0.48 -3.50
N ALA A 337 11.74 -0.07 -3.38
CA ALA A 337 10.56 0.49 -4.00
C ALA A 337 10.26 1.92 -3.52
N TYR A 338 10.44 2.19 -2.21
CA TYR A 338 10.31 3.54 -1.67
C TYR A 338 11.29 4.53 -2.32
N PHE A 339 12.58 4.17 -2.44
CA PHE A 339 13.56 5.02 -3.09
C PHE A 339 13.25 5.29 -4.56
N MET A 340 12.84 4.24 -5.29
CA MET A 340 12.47 4.39 -6.70
C MET A 340 11.24 5.29 -6.86
N HIS A 341 10.20 5.11 -6.04
CA HIS A 341 9.03 5.99 -6.07
C HIS A 341 9.39 7.43 -5.73
N MET A 342 10.18 7.65 -4.67
CA MET A 342 10.63 8.98 -4.28
C MET A 342 11.41 9.65 -5.41
N PHE A 343 12.40 8.97 -6.00
CA PHE A 343 13.22 9.50 -7.08
C PHE A 343 12.37 9.91 -8.29
N TRP A 344 11.51 9.01 -8.78
CA TRP A 344 10.66 9.32 -9.94
C TRP A 344 9.64 10.42 -9.65
N LEU A 345 9.06 10.44 -8.45
CA LEU A 345 8.11 11.49 -8.07
C LEU A 345 8.80 12.85 -7.94
N ILE A 346 10.04 12.94 -7.46
CA ILE A 346 10.81 14.19 -7.45
C ILE A 346 10.98 14.70 -8.88
N LEU A 347 11.35 13.83 -9.82
CA LEU A 347 11.53 14.22 -11.23
C LEU A 347 10.22 14.68 -11.88
N ILE A 348 9.14 13.92 -11.67
CA ILE A 348 7.83 14.21 -12.28
C ILE A 348 7.21 15.44 -11.64
N ILE A 349 7.04 15.45 -10.31
CA ILE A 349 6.42 16.56 -9.59
C ILE A 349 7.31 17.80 -9.71
N GLY A 350 8.62 17.68 -9.50
CA GLY A 350 9.56 18.79 -9.65
C GLY A 350 9.57 19.35 -11.07
N GLY A 351 9.59 18.48 -12.09
CA GLY A 351 9.51 18.89 -13.49
C GLY A 351 8.20 19.61 -13.82
N ILE A 352 7.05 19.04 -13.46
CA ILE A 352 5.74 19.67 -13.70
C ILE A 352 5.62 20.98 -12.93
N TRP A 353 5.98 20.97 -11.65
CA TRP A 353 5.88 22.13 -10.76
C TRP A 353 6.74 23.31 -11.24
N THR A 354 8.00 23.05 -11.62
CA THR A 354 8.89 24.08 -12.17
C THR A 354 8.35 24.67 -13.46
N ASN A 355 7.82 23.84 -14.37
CA ASN A 355 7.20 24.33 -15.61
C ASN A 355 5.96 25.18 -15.33
N ILE A 356 5.06 24.74 -14.44
CA ILE A 356 3.86 25.51 -14.06
C ILE A 356 4.25 26.87 -13.50
N ILE A 357 5.24 26.94 -12.60
CA ILE A 357 5.70 28.20 -12.03
C ILE A 357 6.30 29.11 -13.11
N LEU A 358 7.14 28.57 -13.99
CA LEU A 358 7.72 29.33 -15.11
C LEU A 358 6.64 29.95 -16.01
N ILE A 359 5.52 29.23 -16.21
CA ILE A 359 4.41 29.72 -17.02
C ILE A 359 3.59 30.77 -16.24
N CYS A 360 3.13 30.44 -15.04
CA CYS A 360 2.19 31.26 -14.30
C CYS A 360 2.82 32.54 -13.73
N VAL A 361 4.07 32.47 -13.28
CA VAL A 361 4.74 33.60 -12.62
C VAL A 361 5.50 34.46 -13.62
N TYR A 362 6.18 33.84 -14.59
CA TYR A 362 7.07 34.57 -15.52
C TYR A 362 6.46 34.76 -16.91
N GLY A 363 5.25 34.27 -17.15
CA GLY A 363 4.59 34.34 -18.46
C GLY A 363 5.36 33.63 -19.58
N ARG A 364 6.36 32.81 -19.25
CA ARG A 364 7.31 32.26 -20.21
C ARG A 364 6.75 31.00 -20.86
N THR A 365 5.71 31.19 -21.66
CA THR A 365 4.99 30.13 -22.37
C THR A 365 5.84 29.50 -23.49
N ASP A 366 6.87 30.18 -23.99
CA ASP A 366 7.69 29.75 -25.13
C ASP A 366 8.30 28.36 -24.96
N ILE A 367 8.82 28.05 -23.77
CA ILE A 367 9.50 26.76 -23.51
C ILE A 367 8.47 25.62 -23.52
N LEU A 368 7.32 25.82 -22.87
CA LEU A 368 6.25 24.84 -22.88
C LEU A 368 5.70 24.67 -24.29
N LEU A 369 5.48 25.77 -25.02
CA LEU A 369 4.97 25.75 -26.38
C LEU A 369 5.93 25.02 -27.31
N ALA A 370 7.25 25.22 -27.15
CA ALA A 370 8.27 24.50 -27.92
C ALA A 370 8.24 22.99 -27.62
N LEU A 371 8.14 22.60 -26.35
CA LEU A 371 8.00 21.20 -25.95
C LEU A 371 6.70 20.59 -26.52
N LEU A 372 5.58 21.29 -26.36
CA LEU A 372 4.27 20.85 -26.82
C LEU A 372 4.23 20.73 -28.34
N LYS A 373 4.86 21.64 -29.07
CA LYS A 373 5.01 21.59 -30.54
C LYS A 373 5.78 20.35 -30.99
N TYR A 374 6.70 19.84 -30.18
CA TYR A 374 7.43 18.59 -30.48
C TYR A 374 6.64 17.33 -30.07
N VAL A 375 6.00 17.34 -28.90
CA VAL A 375 5.34 16.15 -28.32
C VAL A 375 3.97 15.89 -28.96
N VAL A 376 3.17 16.93 -29.25
CA VAL A 376 1.80 16.77 -29.77
C VAL A 376 1.75 16.01 -31.10
N PRO A 377 2.59 16.32 -32.12
CA PRO A 377 2.57 15.57 -33.38
C PRO A 377 2.85 14.08 -33.19
N VAL A 378 3.75 13.71 -32.27
CA VAL A 378 4.08 12.32 -31.97
C VAL A 378 2.89 11.60 -31.34
N ILE A 379 2.19 12.25 -30.40
CA ILE A 379 0.97 11.69 -29.78
C ILE A 379 -0.14 11.53 -30.81
N VAL A 380 -0.38 12.55 -31.63
CA VAL A 380 -1.41 12.51 -32.70
C VAL A 380 -1.10 11.39 -33.69
N TYR A 381 0.14 11.28 -34.15
CA TYR A 381 0.58 10.20 -35.04
C TYR A 381 0.34 8.82 -34.43
N TYR A 382 0.73 8.62 -33.16
CA TYR A 382 0.47 7.36 -32.44
C TYR A 382 -1.03 7.04 -32.33
N LEU A 383 -1.86 8.04 -32.04
CA LEU A 383 -3.30 7.88 -31.91
C LEU A 383 -3.95 7.51 -33.25
N VAL A 384 -3.56 8.19 -34.33
CA VAL A 384 -3.98 7.89 -35.70
C VAL A 384 -3.62 6.45 -36.06
N LEU A 385 -2.38 6.01 -35.80
CA LEU A 385 -1.96 4.62 -36.04
C LEU A 385 -2.78 3.62 -35.22
N ARG A 386 -3.02 3.88 -33.93
CA ARG A 386 -3.82 3.00 -33.06
C ARG A 386 -5.26 2.88 -33.52
N VAL A 387 -5.89 3.99 -33.91
CA VAL A 387 -7.26 4.01 -34.44
C VAL A 387 -7.29 3.30 -35.79
N GLY A 388 -6.35 3.59 -36.69
CA GLY A 388 -6.22 2.94 -37.99
C GLY A 388 -6.05 1.42 -37.86
N GLN A 389 -5.17 0.94 -36.98
CA GLN A 389 -5.01 -0.48 -36.69
C GLN A 389 -6.31 -1.12 -36.19
N LYS A 390 -7.03 -0.47 -35.26
CA LYS A 390 -8.32 -0.98 -34.78
C LYS A 390 -9.37 -1.04 -35.89
N LEU A 391 -9.44 -0.01 -36.73
CA LEU A 391 -10.37 0.04 -37.86
C LEU A 391 -10.03 -1.03 -38.90
N LEU A 392 -8.75 -1.20 -39.25
CA LEU A 392 -8.30 -2.24 -40.18
C LEU A 392 -8.64 -3.63 -39.64
N VAL A 393 -8.37 -3.90 -38.36
CA VAL A 393 -8.77 -5.18 -37.73
C VAL A 393 -10.27 -5.38 -37.80
N TYR A 394 -11.06 -4.35 -37.48
CA TYR A 394 -12.51 -4.44 -37.47
C TYR A 394 -13.12 -4.67 -38.87
N TYR A 395 -12.65 -3.94 -39.88
CA TYR A 395 -13.26 -3.95 -41.21
C TYR A 395 -12.65 -4.98 -42.16
N PHE A 396 -11.33 -5.20 -42.12
CA PHE A 396 -10.65 -6.07 -43.09
C PHE A 396 -10.40 -7.47 -42.56
N PHE A 397 -9.98 -7.59 -41.29
CA PHE A 397 -9.58 -8.88 -40.72
C PHE A 397 -10.72 -9.60 -40.00
N CYS A 398 -11.58 -8.88 -39.27
CA CYS A 398 -12.78 -9.43 -38.64
C CYS A 398 -13.96 -9.47 -39.64
N GLN A 399 -13.87 -10.32 -40.66
CA GLN A 399 -15.07 -10.68 -41.40
C GLN A 399 -16.03 -11.41 -40.46
N LYS A 400 -17.21 -10.85 -40.23
CA LYS A 400 -18.28 -11.56 -39.52
C LYS A 400 -18.66 -12.78 -40.35
N CYS A 401 -18.26 -13.97 -39.90
CA CYS A 401 -18.73 -15.23 -40.47
C CYS A 401 -20.25 -15.33 -40.23
N GLU A 402 -21.04 -14.90 -41.20
CA GLU A 402 -22.51 -14.97 -41.18
C GLU A 402 -23.02 -16.38 -41.56
N ARG A 403 -22.31 -17.43 -41.15
CA ARG A 403 -22.66 -18.82 -41.47
C ARG A 403 -23.43 -19.44 -40.29
N LYS A 404 -24.75 -19.62 -40.47
CA LYS A 404 -25.70 -20.33 -39.58
C LYS A 404 -25.38 -21.84 -39.47
N THR A 405 -24.21 -22.18 -38.96
CA THR A 405 -23.87 -23.57 -38.62
C THR A 405 -23.34 -23.60 -37.20
N ASP A 406 -23.96 -24.41 -36.33
CA ASP A 406 -23.80 -24.51 -34.86
C ASP A 406 -22.37 -24.81 -34.35
N THR A 407 -21.40 -24.89 -35.24
CA THR A 407 -20.00 -25.04 -34.87
C THR A 407 -19.38 -23.65 -34.69
N LYS A 408 -19.02 -23.28 -33.44
CA LYS A 408 -18.21 -22.10 -33.12
C LYS A 408 -16.95 -22.06 -33.99
N VAL A 409 -16.99 -21.33 -35.10
CA VAL A 409 -15.82 -21.09 -35.93
C VAL A 409 -15.02 -19.98 -35.25
N LEU A 410 -13.79 -20.28 -34.82
CA LEU A 410 -12.80 -19.25 -34.47
C LEU A 410 -12.64 -18.34 -35.69
N ALA A 411 -12.65 -17.02 -35.49
CA ALA A 411 -12.48 -16.04 -36.56
C ALA A 411 -11.35 -16.47 -37.51
N ILE A 412 -11.70 -16.68 -38.79
CA ILE A 412 -10.73 -17.02 -39.82
C ILE A 412 -10.04 -15.71 -40.16
N ASP A 413 -8.81 -15.54 -39.68
CA ASP A 413 -7.97 -14.42 -40.11
C ASP A 413 -7.78 -14.52 -41.62
N ASN A 414 -8.07 -13.43 -42.33
CA ASN A 414 -7.77 -13.25 -43.75
C ASN A 414 -6.25 -13.09 -43.90
N ARG A 415 -5.53 -14.21 -43.92
CA ARG A 415 -4.06 -14.27 -44.03
C ARG A 415 -3.58 -14.20 -45.48
#